data_AF-A0A4Y8I3N6-F1
#
_entry.id   AF-A0A4Y8I3N6-F1
#
_cell.length_a   1.000
_cell.length_b   1.000
_cell.length_c   1.000
_cell.angle_alpha   90.00
_cell.angle_beta   90.00
_cell.angle_gamma   90.00
#
_symmetry.space_group_name_H-M   'P 1'
#
loop_
_entity.id
_entity.type
_entity.pdbx_description
1 polymer ?
#
loop_
_entity_poly.entity_id
_entity_poly.type
_entity_poly.pdbx_seq_one_letter_code
_entity_poly.pdbx_strand_id
1 'polypeptide(L)'
;MEKKVLIIIVLVIISTVLAIGLFYQSVTNENSMTEESEKHDHAAEMAEGYYFCPMHPDVIAQEAGSCPMCDMDLVFVEGEHDHDAEGEYICPMHPDVLETSPGDCPVCGMKLIEKEA
;
A
#
# COMPACT_ATOMS: atom_id res chain seq x y z
N MET A 1 44.88 14.00 -48.48
CA MET A 1 43.45 13.75 -48.27
C MET A 1 42.75 15.10 -48.28
N GLU A 2 41.88 15.36 -49.25
CA GLU A 2 41.21 16.66 -49.35
C GLU A 2 40.27 16.84 -48.16
N LYS A 3 40.15 18.05 -47.61
CA LYS A 3 39.27 18.36 -46.46
C LYS A 3 37.84 17.88 -46.69
N LYS A 4 37.39 17.84 -47.95
CA LYS A 4 36.09 17.31 -48.39
C LYS A 4 35.94 15.81 -48.13
N VAL A 5 37.00 15.03 -48.35
CA VAL A 5 37.02 13.57 -48.08
C VAL A 5 36.93 13.30 -46.59
N LEU A 6 37.62 14.10 -45.76
CA LEU A 6 37.59 13.95 -44.31
C LEU A 6 36.19 14.25 -43.74
N ILE A 7 35.51 15.27 -44.25
CA ILE A 7 34.13 15.61 -43.84
C ILE A 7 33.15 14.48 -44.17
N ILE A 8 33.24 13.89 -45.37
CA ILE A 8 32.35 12.79 -45.78
C ILE A 8 32.53 11.57 -44.87
N ILE A 9 33.77 11.22 -44.52
CA ILE A 9 34.04 10.08 -43.63
C ILE A 9 33.44 10.30 -42.24
N VAL A 10 33.58 11.51 -41.68
CA VAL A 10 33.02 11.85 -40.36
C VAL A 10 31.49 11.74 -40.37
N LEU A 11 30.82 12.21 -41.44
CA LEU A 11 29.37 12.13 -41.55
C LEU A 11 28.85 10.69 -41.63
N VAL A 12 29.57 9.80 -42.32
CA VAL A 12 29.22 8.37 -42.41
C VAL A 12 29.42 7.65 -41.08
N ILE A 13 30.46 7.99 -40.33
CA ILE A 13 30.69 7.41 -38.99
C ILE A 13 29.60 7.86 -38.01
N ILE A 14 29.23 9.14 -38.03
CA ILE A 14 28.17 9.66 -37.16
C ILE A 14 26.82 8.99 -37.47
N SER A 15 26.46 8.86 -38.75
CA SER A 15 25.18 8.24 -39.12
C SER A 15 25.10 6.76 -38.74
N THR A 16 26.21 6.03 -38.88
CA THR A 16 26.28 4.60 -38.51
C THR A 16 26.21 4.40 -37.00
N VAL A 17 26.92 5.21 -36.20
CA VAL A 17 26.86 5.15 -34.73
C VAL A 17 25.45 5.49 -34.21
N LEU A 18 24.79 6.48 -34.81
CA LEU A 18 23.46 6.91 -34.41
C LEU A 18 22.39 5.86 -34.72
N ALA A 19 22.47 5.21 -35.88
CA ALA A 19 21.59 4.09 -36.25
C ALA A 19 21.81 2.87 -35.33
N ILE A 20 23.06 2.56 -34.99
CA ILE A 20 23.40 1.48 -34.06
C ILE A 20 22.85 1.80 -32.66
N GLY A 21 23.02 3.02 -32.16
CA GLY A 21 22.50 3.44 -30.85
C GLY A 21 20.98 3.30 -30.72
N LEU A 22 20.23 3.73 -31.75
CA LEU A 22 18.77 3.56 -31.80
C LEU A 22 18.36 2.08 -31.87
N PHE A 23 19.12 1.24 -32.58
CA PHE A 23 18.87 -0.19 -32.65
C PHE A 23 19.14 -0.89 -31.30
N TYR A 24 20.21 -0.51 -30.60
CA TYR A 24 20.49 -1.02 -29.24
C TYR A 24 19.38 -0.67 -28.25
N GLN A 25 18.82 0.55 -28.29
CA GLN A 25 17.64 0.91 -27.49
C GLN A 25 16.45 -0.01 -27.76
N SER A 26 16.26 -0.43 -29.01
CA SER A 26 15.17 -1.32 -29.42
C SER A 26 15.43 -2.79 -29.01
N VAL A 27 16.70 -3.22 -28.93
CA VAL A 27 17.09 -4.61 -28.57
C VAL A 27 17.14 -4.84 -27.06
N THR A 28 17.42 -3.82 -26.24
CA THR A 28 17.34 -3.96 -24.77
C THR A 28 15.92 -3.91 -24.23
N ASN A 29 14.91 -3.75 -25.10
CA ASN A 29 13.50 -3.76 -24.72
C ASN A 29 12.83 -5.13 -24.98
N GLU A 30 13.47 -6.19 -24.50
CA GLU A 30 12.83 -7.48 -24.21
C GLU A 30 13.38 -8.04 -22.89
N ASN A 31 13.17 -7.33 -21.79
CA ASN A 31 13.22 -7.94 -20.46
C ASN A 31 12.31 -7.20 -19.47
N SER A 32 11.00 -7.47 -19.55
CA SER A 32 10.12 -7.31 -18.40
C SER A 32 9.27 -8.58 -18.26
N MET A 33 9.94 -9.66 -17.85
CA MET A 33 9.30 -10.72 -17.10
C MET A 33 9.89 -10.65 -15.70
N THR A 34 9.31 -9.77 -14.89
CA THR A 34 9.38 -9.81 -13.43
C THR A 34 7.95 -10.09 -12.98
N GLU A 35 7.69 -11.33 -12.61
CA GLU A 35 6.70 -11.59 -11.57
C GLU A 35 7.20 -10.86 -10.33
N GLU A 36 6.64 -9.69 -10.04
CA GLU A 36 6.75 -9.09 -8.72
C GLU A 36 5.46 -8.34 -8.43
N SER A 37 4.93 -8.73 -7.28
CA SER A 37 3.77 -8.19 -6.61
C SER A 37 3.96 -6.70 -6.29
N GLU A 38 2.84 -6.01 -6.12
CA GLU A 38 2.69 -4.74 -5.41
C GLU A 38 3.24 -3.46 -6.04
N LYS A 39 2.30 -2.65 -6.52
CA LYS A 39 2.40 -1.20 -6.45
C LYS A 39 1.07 -0.62 -5.98
N HIS A 40 0.81 -0.72 -4.68
CA HIS A 40 -0.08 0.22 -4.02
C HIS A 40 0.75 1.44 -3.63
N ASP A 41 0.73 2.45 -4.49
CA ASP A 41 1.26 3.78 -4.19
C ASP A 41 0.40 4.41 -3.09
N HIS A 42 0.88 4.39 -1.84
CA HIS A 42 0.45 5.34 -0.83
C HIS A 42 1.58 6.36 -0.64
N ALA A 43 1.59 7.34 -1.54
CA ALA A 43 2.45 8.51 -1.45
C ALA A 43 2.17 9.25 -0.14
N ALA A 44 3.26 9.60 0.54
CA ALA A 44 3.30 10.24 1.85
C ALA A 44 2.42 11.50 1.92
N GLU A 45 1.42 11.44 2.79
CA GLU A 45 1.06 12.56 3.65
C GLU A 45 1.03 12.08 5.11
N MET A 46 1.33 13.01 6.01
CA MET A 46 1.64 12.80 7.41
C MET A 46 0.38 12.39 8.20
N ALA A 47 -0.11 11.16 8.01
CA ALA A 47 -1.09 10.56 8.90
C ALA A 47 -0.35 9.89 10.07
N GLU A 48 -0.50 10.41 11.28
CA GLU A 48 -0.08 9.70 12.48
C GLU A 48 -0.92 8.41 12.58
N GLY A 49 -0.27 7.26 12.46
CA GLY A 49 -0.93 5.96 12.43
C GLY A 49 0.08 4.85 12.68
N TYR A 50 -0.42 3.64 12.86
CA TYR A 50 0.41 2.46 13.11
C TYR A 50 -0.07 1.30 12.27
N TYR A 51 0.81 0.35 12.05
CA TYR A 51 0.52 -0.89 11.35
C TYR A 51 0.33 -2.02 12.37
N PHE A 52 -0.70 -2.85 12.21
CA PHE A 52 -0.91 -4.03 13.07
C PHE A 52 -1.21 -5.29 12.25
N CYS A 53 -0.92 -6.46 12.83
CA CYS A 53 -1.25 -7.74 12.20
C CYS A 53 -2.67 -8.20 12.60
N PRO A 54 -3.60 -8.43 11.65
CA PRO A 54 -4.95 -8.92 11.95
C PRO A 54 -5.00 -10.27 12.69
N MET A 55 -3.96 -11.09 12.55
CA MET A 55 -3.84 -12.39 13.22
C MET A 55 -3.09 -12.30 14.56
N HIS A 56 -2.27 -11.27 14.74
CA HIS A 56 -1.45 -11.06 15.94
C HIS A 56 -1.56 -9.59 16.37
N PRO A 57 -2.63 -9.19 17.08
CA PRO A 57 -2.86 -7.80 17.48
C PRO A 57 -1.70 -7.18 18.28
N ASP A 58 -0.88 -8.01 18.93
CA ASP A 58 0.31 -7.58 19.67
C ASP A 58 1.50 -7.16 18.77
N VAL A 59 1.44 -7.47 17.47
CA VAL A 59 2.47 -7.08 16.50
C VAL A 59 2.11 -5.73 15.91
N ILE A 60 2.79 -4.68 16.39
CA ILE A 60 2.61 -3.28 15.99
C ILE A 60 3.91 -2.75 15.36
N ALA A 61 3.82 -2.03 14.24
CA ALA A 61 4.94 -1.41 13.56
C ALA A 61 4.64 0.04 13.16
N GLN A 62 5.70 0.84 12.98
CA GLN A 62 5.60 2.23 12.50
C GLN A 62 5.68 2.32 10.96
N GLU A 63 6.04 1.23 10.31
CA GLU A 63 6.28 1.15 8.87
C GLU A 63 5.48 -0.02 8.28
N ALA A 64 5.15 0.11 6.99
CA ALA A 64 4.56 -0.99 6.23
C ALA A 64 5.55 -2.18 6.15
N GLY A 65 5.00 -3.39 6.10
CA GLY A 65 5.78 -4.61 5.97
C GLY A 65 4.96 -5.85 6.33
N SER A 66 5.65 -6.99 6.41
CA SER A 66 5.03 -8.28 6.71
C SER A 66 5.28 -8.69 8.17
N CYS A 67 4.30 -9.36 8.77
CA CYS A 67 4.35 -9.81 10.16
C CYS A 67 5.41 -10.91 10.34
N PRO A 68 6.38 -10.77 11.26
CA PRO A 68 7.44 -11.75 11.45
C PRO A 68 6.96 -13.09 12.05
N MET A 69 5.72 -13.16 12.53
CA MET A 69 5.14 -14.36 13.13
C MET A 69 4.39 -15.23 12.10
N CYS A 70 3.70 -14.62 11.13
CA CYS A 70 2.87 -15.35 10.16
C CYS A 70 3.05 -14.93 8.71
N ASP A 71 4.00 -14.04 8.43
CA ASP A 71 4.39 -13.59 7.09
C ASP A 71 3.25 -12.93 6.28
N MET A 72 2.21 -12.48 6.98
CA MET A 72 1.09 -11.76 6.38
C MET A 72 1.30 -10.25 6.50
N ASP A 73 0.83 -9.49 5.52
CA ASP A 73 1.01 -8.04 5.47
C ASP A 73 0.31 -7.33 6.64
N LEU A 74 1.01 -6.33 7.18
CA LEU A 74 0.48 -5.48 8.24
C LEU A 74 -0.51 -4.46 7.65
N VAL A 75 -1.59 -4.20 8.38
CA VAL A 75 -2.64 -3.28 7.97
C VAL A 75 -2.42 -1.94 8.67
N PHE A 76 -2.46 -0.84 7.90
CA PHE A 76 -2.37 0.51 8.43
C PHE A 76 -3.67 0.94 9.11
N VAL A 77 -3.54 1.56 10.26
CA VAL A 77 -4.62 2.16 11.03
C VAL A 77 -4.25 3.61 11.29
N GLU A 78 -5.11 4.52 10.82
CA GLU A 78 -5.03 5.93 11.14
C GLU A 78 -5.28 6.10 12.66
N GLY A 79 -4.41 6.86 13.32
CA GLY A 79 -4.39 6.97 14.77
C GLY A 79 -5.51 7.84 15.32
N GLU A 80 -6.71 7.26 15.45
CA GLU A 80 -7.74 7.68 16.40
C GLU A 80 -8.75 6.55 16.56
N HIS A 81 -8.49 5.67 17.53
CA HIS A 81 -9.49 4.76 18.07
C HIS A 81 -10.05 5.36 19.36
N ASP A 82 -10.87 6.39 19.20
CA ASP A 82 -11.79 6.80 20.26
C ASP A 82 -12.83 5.70 20.41
N HIS A 83 -12.54 4.72 21.27
CA HIS A 83 -13.54 3.80 21.81
C HIS A 83 -14.33 4.41 22.97
N ASP A 84 -14.31 5.74 23.10
CA ASP A 84 -15.30 6.50 23.87
C ASP A 84 -16.58 6.67 23.04
N ALA A 85 -17.08 5.57 22.50
CA ALA A 85 -18.43 5.55 22.00
C ALA A 85 -19.35 5.66 23.23
N GLU A 86 -20.08 6.77 23.30
CA GLU A 86 -20.96 7.11 24.41
C GLU A 86 -22.27 6.32 24.27
N GLY A 87 -22.47 5.35 25.16
CA GLY A 87 -23.68 4.55 25.21
C GLY A 87 -23.68 3.64 26.43
N GLU A 88 -24.83 3.52 27.06
CA GLU A 88 -25.05 2.70 28.27
C GLU A 88 -25.37 1.25 27.90
N TYR A 89 -25.65 0.94 26.63
CA TYR A 89 -26.06 -0.39 26.18
C TYR A 89 -25.20 -0.86 25.01
N ILE A 90 -24.69 -2.09 25.09
CA ILE A 90 -23.80 -2.71 24.08
C ILE A 90 -24.41 -4.03 23.56
N CYS A 91 -24.17 -4.34 22.28
CA CYS A 91 -24.53 -5.64 21.73
C CYS A 91 -23.42 -6.67 21.99
N PRO A 92 -23.72 -7.85 22.59
CA PRO A 92 -22.70 -8.87 22.86
C PRO A 92 -22.07 -9.49 21.60
N MET A 93 -22.70 -9.32 20.43
CA MET A 93 -22.18 -9.79 19.14
C MET A 93 -21.51 -8.70 18.31
N HIS A 94 -21.88 -7.44 18.55
CA HIS A 94 -21.36 -6.28 17.83
C HIS A 94 -20.91 -5.24 18.87
N PRO A 95 -19.69 -5.37 19.42
CA PRO A 95 -19.19 -4.46 20.45
C PRO A 95 -19.15 -2.98 20.02
N ASP A 96 -19.11 -2.74 18.71
CA ASP A 96 -19.14 -1.40 18.12
C ASP A 96 -20.55 -0.76 18.11
N VAL A 97 -21.60 -1.53 18.41
CA VAL A 97 -22.98 -1.02 18.50
C VAL A 97 -23.25 -0.60 19.94
N LEU A 98 -23.22 0.72 20.16
CA LEU A 98 -23.61 1.35 21.42
C LEU A 98 -24.88 2.16 21.27
N GLU A 99 -25.79 1.96 22.20
CA GLU A 99 -27.07 2.63 22.26
C GLU A 99 -27.22 3.32 23.62
N THR A 100 -27.94 4.45 23.61
CA THR A 100 -28.27 5.19 24.84
C THR A 100 -29.56 4.68 25.50
N SER A 101 -30.21 3.68 24.91
CA SER A 101 -31.48 3.15 25.40
C SER A 101 -31.53 1.63 25.33
N PRO A 102 -32.29 0.97 26.24
CA PRO A 102 -32.47 -0.47 26.21
C PRO A 102 -33.29 -0.87 24.98
N GLY A 103 -32.93 -1.99 24.35
CA GLY A 103 -33.64 -2.48 23.16
C GLY A 103 -32.98 -3.71 22.53
N ASP A 104 -33.33 -3.94 21.28
CA ASP A 104 -32.72 -4.96 20.44
C ASP A 104 -31.73 -4.32 19.46
N CYS A 105 -30.60 -4.98 19.23
CA CYS A 105 -29.55 -4.52 18.33
C CYS A 105 -30.13 -4.36 16.91
N PRO A 106 -29.94 -3.20 16.23
CA PRO A 106 -30.45 -2.99 14.88
C PRO A 106 -29.76 -3.87 13.83
N VAL A 107 -28.60 -4.45 14.15
CA VAL A 107 -27.80 -5.28 13.24
C VAL A 107 -28.20 -6.76 13.31
N CYS A 108 -28.31 -7.34 14.51
CA CYS A 108 -28.64 -8.77 14.69
C CYS A 108 -29.98 -9.05 15.37
N GLY A 109 -30.68 -8.03 15.88
CA GLY A 109 -31.94 -8.19 16.61
C GLY A 109 -31.81 -8.84 17.99
N MET A 110 -30.60 -8.98 18.52
CA MET A 110 -30.38 -9.50 19.88
C MET A 110 -30.53 -8.40 20.92
N LYS A 111 -31.04 -8.76 22.11
CA LYS A 111 -31.20 -7.83 23.22
C LYS A 111 -29.86 -7.22 23.65
N LEU A 112 -29.83 -5.89 23.76
CA LEU A 112 -28.68 -5.14 24.25
C LEU A 112 -28.54 -5.33 25.76
N ILE A 113 -27.30 -5.26 26.24
CA ILE A 113 -26.94 -5.37 27.66
C ILE A 113 -26.33 -4.05 28.14
N GLU A 114 -26.49 -3.72 29.42
CA GLU A 114 -25.88 -2.51 29.99
C GLU A 114 -24.34 -2.67 29.97
N LYS A 115 -23.65 -1.65 29.45
CA LYS A 115 -22.19 -1.55 29.49
C LYS A 115 -21.80 -1.21 30.93
N GLU A 116 -21.02 -2.07 31.55
CA GLU A 116 -20.43 -1.78 32.86
C GLU A 116 -19.39 -0.65 32.71
N ALA A 117 -19.48 0.36 33.59
CA ALA A 117 -18.61 1.55 33.59
C ALA A 117 -17.30 1.32 34.33
#